data_AF-A0A0D7NG97-F1
#
_entry.id   AF-A0A0D7NG97-F1
#
_cell.length_a   1.000
_cell.length_b   1.000
_cell.length_c   1.000
_cell.angle_alpha   90.00
_cell.angle_beta   90.00
_cell.angle_gamma   90.00
#
_symmetry.space_group_name_H-M   'P 1'
#
loop_
_entity.id
_entity.type
_entity.pdbx_description
1 polymer ?
#
loop_
_entity_poly.entity_id
_entity_poly.type
_entity_poly.pdbx_seq_one_letter_code
_entity_poly.pdbx_strand_id
1 'polypeptide(L)'
;MGKLAFNQTAEGRKAEGMVSRGEIAGISAGYRVEAWEIADAQGEVVNPNSMRWDDDDLTFTATRWELLEVSLVTVPADAGAGIRAHHDGFDRALVVADLSERVQVVTSCRMRMATRQRMHDRQQGRFG
;
A
#
# COMPACT_ATOMS: atom_id res chain seq x y z
N MET A 1 -0.50 2.23 14.63
CA MET A 1 -1.71 1.52 14.14
C MET A 1 -2.86 2.52 14.14
N GLY A 2 -3.62 2.62 13.04
CA GLY A 2 -4.73 3.58 12.91
C GLY A 2 -6.09 2.99 13.30
N LYS A 3 -7.11 3.85 13.44
CA LYS A 3 -8.52 3.45 13.63
C LYS A 3 -9.37 4.04 12.51
N LEU A 4 -10.31 3.26 12.00
CA LEU A 4 -11.35 3.71 11.08
C LEU A 4 -12.70 3.68 11.80
N ALA A 5 -13.52 4.68 11.55
CA ALA A 5 -14.91 4.72 12.01
C ALA A 5 -15.84 4.59 10.82
N PHE A 6 -16.86 3.75 10.94
CA PHE A 6 -17.89 3.62 9.92
C PHE A 6 -18.98 4.67 10.14
N ASN A 7 -19.41 5.29 9.04
CA ASN A 7 -20.52 6.22 9.08
C ASN A 7 -21.81 5.48 9.47
N GLN A 8 -22.68 6.11 10.26
CA GLN A 8 -23.90 5.48 10.79
C GLN A 8 -25.08 5.52 9.81
N THR A 9 -24.78 5.41 8.52
CA THR A 9 -25.75 5.22 7.44
C THR A 9 -25.99 3.72 7.22
N ALA A 10 -26.98 3.38 6.39
CA ALA A 10 -27.23 1.98 6.02
C ALA A 10 -25.99 1.35 5.34
N GLU A 11 -25.37 2.08 4.41
CA GLU A 11 -24.18 1.60 3.69
C GLU A 11 -22.95 1.48 4.61
N GLY A 12 -22.76 2.42 5.54
CA GLY A 12 -21.65 2.35 6.48
C GLY A 12 -21.75 1.15 7.43
N ARG A 13 -22.95 0.87 7.96
CA ARG A 13 -23.21 -0.35 8.76
C ARG A 13 -23.03 -1.64 7.96
N LYS A 14 -23.43 -1.63 6.68
CA LYS A 14 -23.20 -2.79 5.79
C LYS A 14 -21.70 -3.05 5.62
N ALA A 15 -20.92 -2.01 5.36
CA ALA A 15 -19.46 -2.10 5.24
C ALA A 15 -18.80 -2.57 6.54
N GLU A 16 -19.21 -2.03 7.68
CA GLU A 16 -18.74 -2.47 9.01
C GLU A 16 -18.99 -3.96 9.24
N GLY A 17 -20.20 -4.43 8.92
CA GLY A 17 -20.56 -5.84 9.02
C GLY A 17 -19.70 -6.75 8.14
N MET A 18 -19.38 -6.33 6.91
CA MET A 18 -18.50 -7.09 6.00
C MET A 18 -17.07 -7.20 6.57
N VAL A 19 -16.56 -6.13 7.18
CA VAL A 19 -15.24 -6.15 7.85
C VAL A 19 -15.27 -7.03 9.10
N SER A 20 -16.32 -6.93 9.92
CA SER A 20 -16.47 -7.74 11.13
C SER A 20 -16.53 -9.23 10.86
N ARG A 21 -17.14 -9.64 9.74
CA ARG A 21 -17.20 -11.06 9.33
C ARG A 21 -15.94 -11.54 8.58
N GLY A 22 -14.98 -10.64 8.33
CA GLY A 22 -13.75 -10.95 7.60
C GLY A 22 -13.94 -11.11 6.09
N GLU A 23 -15.07 -10.67 5.53
CA GLU A 23 -15.32 -10.68 4.08
C GLU A 23 -14.42 -9.64 3.38
N ILE A 24 -14.17 -8.52 4.05
CA ILE A 24 -13.24 -7.47 3.63
C ILE A 24 -12.16 -7.34 4.70
N ALA A 25 -10.92 -7.61 4.33
CA ALA A 25 -9.79 -7.69 5.26
C ALA A 25 -8.64 -6.73 4.93
N GLY A 26 -8.76 -5.92 3.87
CA GLY A 26 -7.69 -5.02 3.42
C GLY A 26 -8.14 -3.59 3.16
N ILE A 27 -7.15 -2.71 3.14
CA ILE A 27 -7.25 -1.34 2.63
C ILE A 27 -6.41 -1.20 1.36
N SER A 28 -6.95 -0.50 0.38
CA SER A 28 -6.18 0.07 -0.72
C SER A 28 -6.20 1.59 -0.62
N ALA A 29 -5.04 2.22 -0.76
CA ALA A 29 -4.92 3.67 -0.80
C ALA A 29 -4.46 4.11 -2.20
N GLY A 30 -5.21 5.02 -2.80
CA GLY A 30 -4.75 5.79 -3.95
C GLY A 30 -4.05 7.04 -3.45
N TYR A 31 -2.82 7.27 -3.91
CA TYR A 31 -2.01 8.40 -3.50
C TYR A 31 -1.21 8.95 -4.68
N ARG A 32 -0.78 10.20 -4.56
CA ARG A 32 0.17 10.85 -5.47
C ARG A 32 1.44 11.18 -4.69
N VAL A 33 2.59 10.81 -5.24
CA VAL A 33 3.89 11.20 -4.65
C VAL A 33 4.41 12.43 -5.38
N GLU A 34 4.80 13.44 -4.61
CA GLU A 34 5.35 14.70 -5.09
C GLU A 34 6.88 14.73 -4.97
N ALA A 35 7.44 14.05 -3.96
CA ALA A 35 8.88 13.93 -3.78
C ALA A 35 9.28 12.55 -3.23
N TRP A 36 10.41 12.05 -3.73
CA TRP A 36 11.06 10.83 -3.29
C TRP A 36 12.42 11.16 -2.69
N GLU A 37 12.77 10.46 -1.62
CA GLU A 37 14.15 10.29 -1.16
C GLU A 37 14.56 8.86 -1.53
N ILE A 38 15.79 8.72 -2.01
CA ILE A 38 16.34 7.43 -2.43
C ILE A 38 17.57 7.17 -1.58
N ALA A 39 17.63 6.00 -0.96
CA ALA A 39 18.77 5.55 -0.17
C ALA A 39 19.32 4.22 -0.70
N ASP A 40 20.62 4.02 -0.57
CA ASP A 40 21.27 2.74 -0.88
C ASP A 40 21.06 1.69 0.22
N ALA A 41 21.72 0.53 0.06
CA ALA A 41 21.66 -0.58 1.01
C ALA A 41 22.20 -0.20 2.41
N GLN A 42 23.07 0.82 2.47
CA GLN A 42 23.68 1.33 3.68
C GLN A 42 22.83 2.44 4.33
N GLY A 43 21.77 2.89 3.65
CA GLY A 43 20.88 3.94 4.12
C GLY A 43 21.36 5.36 3.78
N GLU A 44 22.39 5.49 2.93
CA GLU A 44 22.90 6.80 2.52
C GLU A 44 22.05 7.36 1.38
N VAL A 45 21.68 8.64 1.50
CA VAL A 45 20.84 9.32 0.50
C VAL A 45 21.63 9.51 -0.78
N VAL A 46 21.15 8.92 -1.87
CA VAL A 46 21.80 8.98 -3.18
C VAL A 46 21.20 10.06 -4.05
N ASN A 47 22.03 10.67 -4.90
CA ASN A 47 21.56 11.63 -5.90
C ASN A 47 20.80 10.89 -7.01
N PRO A 48 19.53 11.23 -7.30
CA PRO A 48 18.73 10.55 -8.31
C PRO A 48 19.36 10.58 -9.72
N ASN A 49 20.15 11.61 -10.03
CA ASN A 49 20.74 11.81 -11.35
C ASN A 49 22.01 10.97 -11.59
N SER A 50 22.60 10.39 -10.55
CA SER A 50 23.78 9.53 -10.65
C SER A 50 23.45 8.03 -10.62
N MET A 51 22.17 7.69 -10.58
CA MET A 51 21.68 6.35 -10.31
C MET A 51 21.35 5.61 -11.60
N ARG A 52 21.68 4.32 -11.67
CA ARG A 52 21.13 3.43 -12.69
C ARG A 52 19.98 2.63 -12.08
N TRP A 53 18.91 2.44 -12.85
CA TRP A 53 17.67 1.81 -12.37
C TRP A 53 17.80 0.30 -12.07
N ASP A 54 18.94 -0.29 -12.41
CA ASP A 54 19.34 -1.68 -12.22
C ASP A 54 20.24 -1.90 -10.99
N ASP A 55 20.48 -0.87 -10.16
CA ASP A 55 21.06 -1.08 -8.83
C ASP A 55 20.02 -1.76 -7.92
N ASP A 56 20.24 -3.04 -7.62
CA ASP A 56 19.27 -3.94 -6.98
C ASP A 56 18.99 -3.64 -5.50
N ASP A 57 19.68 -2.67 -4.87
CA ASP A 57 19.62 -2.42 -3.42
C ASP A 57 19.12 -1.02 -3.03
N LEU A 58 18.30 -0.39 -3.87
CA LEU A 58 17.78 0.95 -3.59
C LEU A 58 16.45 0.93 -2.82
N THR A 59 16.34 1.80 -1.82
CA THR A 59 15.12 2.07 -1.07
C THR A 59 14.56 3.43 -1.47
N PHE A 60 13.32 3.42 -1.99
CA PHE A 60 12.59 4.63 -2.38
C PHE A 60 11.58 4.99 -1.30
N THR A 61 11.75 6.15 -0.67
CA THR A 61 10.86 6.66 0.37
C THR A 61 10.12 7.88 -0.14
N ALA A 62 8.79 7.81 -0.20
CA ALA A 62 7.96 8.98 -0.53
C ALA A 62 7.96 9.95 0.66
N THR A 63 8.68 11.07 0.55
CA THR A 63 8.81 12.07 1.63
C THR A 63 7.72 13.14 1.57
N ARG A 64 7.14 13.35 0.38
CA ARG A 64 6.00 14.25 0.18
C ARG A 64 4.98 13.57 -0.72
N TRP A 65 3.78 13.35 -0.19
CA TRP A 65 2.71 12.67 -0.89
C TRP A 65 1.35 13.16 -0.41
N GLU A 66 0.35 12.96 -1.27
CA GLU A 66 -1.05 13.29 -0.99
C GLU A 66 -1.91 12.04 -1.10
N LEU A 67 -2.77 11.84 -0.11
CA LEU A 67 -3.77 10.79 -0.12
C LEU A 67 -4.96 11.24 -0.95
N LEU A 68 -5.31 10.47 -1.98
CA LEU A 68 -6.42 10.79 -2.87
C LEU A 68 -7.68 9.99 -2.52
N GLU A 69 -7.51 8.70 -2.19
CA GLU A 69 -8.62 7.83 -1.83
C GLU A 69 -8.18 6.70 -0.89
N VAL A 70 -9.15 6.17 -0.16
CA VAL A 70 -9.01 4.96 0.64
C VAL A 70 -10.23 4.08 0.39
N SER A 71 -10.00 2.83 0.03
CA SER A 71 -11.07 1.87 -0.24
C SER A 71 -10.87 0.58 0.56
N LEU A 72 -12.00 0.00 0.93
CA LEU A 72 -12.09 -1.34 1.53
C LEU A 72 -11.99 -2.39 0.42
N VAL A 73 -11.06 -3.33 0.56
CA VAL A 73 -10.79 -4.36 -0.45
C VAL A 73 -10.64 -5.74 0.17
N THR A 74 -10.94 -6.77 -0.62
CA THR A 74 -10.76 -8.17 -0.22
C THR A 74 -9.30 -8.60 -0.31
N VAL A 75 -8.54 -8.05 -1.26
CA VAL A 75 -7.11 -8.33 -1.46
C VAL A 75 -6.36 -7.00 -1.56
N PRO A 76 -5.62 -6.59 -0.53
CA PRO A 76 -4.87 -5.35 -0.58
C PRO A 76 -3.65 -5.48 -1.49
N ALA A 77 -3.27 -4.37 -2.11
CA ALA A 77 -2.03 -4.28 -2.89
C ALA A 77 -0.78 -4.29 -2.00
N ASP A 78 -0.95 -4.03 -0.71
CA ASP A 78 0.06 -4.19 0.33
C ASP A 78 -0.41 -5.20 1.37
N ALA A 79 0.31 -6.31 1.60
CA ALA A 79 -0.15 -7.30 2.57
C ALA A 79 0.01 -6.84 4.03
N GLY A 80 0.75 -5.75 4.28
CA GLY A 80 0.73 -5.05 5.57
C GLY A 80 -0.52 -4.19 5.79
N ALA A 81 -1.30 -3.90 4.73
CA ALA A 81 -2.50 -3.07 4.80
C ALA A 81 -3.76 -3.87 5.23
N GLY A 82 -3.62 -4.71 6.25
CA GLY A 82 -4.71 -5.47 6.84
C GLY A 82 -5.59 -4.63 7.76
N ILE A 83 -6.88 -4.98 7.83
CA ILE A 83 -7.83 -4.43 8.80
C ILE A 83 -8.46 -5.54 9.64
N ARG A 84 -8.81 -5.19 10.88
CA ARG A 84 -9.56 -6.05 11.78
C ARG A 84 -10.63 -5.25 12.50
N ALA A 85 -11.75 -5.89 12.83
CA ALA A 85 -12.73 -5.30 13.72
C ALA A 85 -12.16 -5.21 15.14
N HIS A 86 -12.53 -4.14 15.86
CA HIS A 86 -12.02 -3.92 17.22
C HIS A 86 -12.70 -4.81 18.26
N HIS A 87 -13.84 -5.45 17.93
CA HIS A 87 -14.68 -6.14 18.92
C HIS A 87 -14.77 -7.67 18.78
N ASP A 88 -14.36 -8.28 17.65
CA ASP A 88 -14.52 -9.73 17.45
C ASP A 88 -13.19 -10.43 17.16
N GLY A 89 -12.82 -11.38 18.03
CA GLY A 89 -11.60 -12.19 17.95
C GLY A 89 -11.56 -13.23 16.82
N PHE A 90 -12.14 -12.94 15.66
CA PHE A 90 -11.94 -13.74 14.45
C PHE A 90 -10.83 -13.13 13.60
N ASP A 91 -9.61 -13.38 14.06
CA ASP A 91 -8.37 -12.95 13.41
C ASP A 91 -8.14 -13.82 12.16
N ARG A 92 -8.56 -13.31 10.99
CA ARG A 92 -8.19 -13.88 9.68
C ARG A 92 -7.58 -12.84 8.75
N ALA A 93 -7.03 -11.76 9.32
CA ALA A 93 -6.13 -10.90 8.58
C ALA A 93 -4.84 -11.71 8.33
N LEU A 94 -4.75 -12.35 7.16
CA LEU A 94 -3.60 -13.09 6.62
C LEU A 94 -2.63 -13.60 7.72
N VAL A 95 -2.75 -14.87 8.08
CA VAL A 95 -1.64 -15.57 8.75
C VAL A 95 -0.47 -15.60 7.78
N VAL A 96 0.35 -14.55 7.75
CA VAL A 96 1.68 -14.57 7.14
C VAL A 96 2.58 -15.19 8.18
N ALA A 97 2.55 -16.53 8.24
CA ALA A 97 3.25 -17.32 9.24
C ALA A 97 4.77 -17.31 9.03
N ASP A 98 5.26 -16.93 7.84
CA ASP A 98 6.65 -17.07 7.46
C ASP A 98 7.32 -15.74 7.05
N LEU A 99 8.58 -15.55 7.47
CA LEU A 99 9.43 -14.44 7.08
C LEU A 99 9.68 -14.42 5.57
N SER A 100 9.71 -15.58 4.92
CA SER A 100 9.87 -15.70 3.47
C SER A 100 8.68 -15.10 2.71
N GLU A 101 7.45 -15.28 3.22
CA GLU A 101 6.24 -14.70 2.66
C GLU A 101 6.20 -13.18 2.85
N ARG A 102 6.74 -12.65 3.96
CA ARG A 102 6.84 -11.18 4.15
C ARG A 102 7.75 -10.52 3.11
N VAL A 103 8.85 -11.17 2.75
CA VAL A 103 9.75 -10.69 1.68
C VAL A 103 9.03 -10.73 0.33
N GLN A 104 8.34 -11.83 0.01
CA GLN A 104 7.55 -11.93 -1.23
C GLN A 104 6.42 -10.90 -1.30
N VAL A 105 5.77 -10.63 -0.16
CA VAL A 105 4.78 -9.57 -0.03
C VAL A 105 5.41 -8.23 -0.39
N VAL A 106 6.47 -7.80 0.29
CA VAL A 106 7.09 -6.48 0.06
C VAL A 106 7.55 -6.34 -1.38
N THR A 107 8.14 -7.39 -1.97
CA THR A 107 8.54 -7.43 -3.37
C THR A 107 7.34 -7.30 -4.31
N SER A 108 6.23 -8.01 -4.04
CA SER A 108 5.00 -7.89 -4.84
C SER A 108 4.36 -6.50 -4.74
N CYS A 109 4.47 -5.84 -3.59
CA CYS A 109 4.01 -4.47 -3.37
C CYS A 109 4.83 -3.50 -4.21
N ARG A 110 6.16 -3.58 -4.13
CA ARG A 110 7.10 -2.77 -4.93
C ARG A 110 6.84 -2.94 -6.42
N MET A 111 6.65 -4.17 -6.90
CA MET A 111 6.35 -4.45 -8.31
C MET A 111 5.01 -3.84 -8.76
N ARG A 112 3.97 -3.91 -7.93
CA ARG A 112 2.65 -3.31 -8.24
C ARG A 112 2.71 -1.79 -8.22
N MET A 113 3.41 -1.20 -7.24
CA MET A 113 3.61 0.26 -7.15
C MET A 113 4.39 0.78 -8.36
N ALA A 114 5.50 0.14 -8.71
CA ALA A 114 6.30 0.50 -9.88
C ALA A 114 5.47 0.37 -11.18
N THR A 115 4.68 -0.70 -11.30
CA THR A 115 3.78 -0.88 -12.45
C THR A 115 2.74 0.23 -12.54
N ARG A 116 2.14 0.63 -11.41
CA ARG A 116 1.15 1.71 -11.36
C ARG A 116 1.75 3.07 -11.69
N GLN A 117 2.96 3.37 -11.20
CA GLN A 117 3.67 4.60 -11.54
C GLN A 117 3.91 4.70 -13.06
N ARG A 118 4.39 3.63 -13.69
CA ARG A 118 4.58 3.58 -15.16
C ARG A 118 3.27 3.77 -15.94
N MET A 119 2.15 3.28 -15.43
CA MET A 119 0.83 3.50 -16.06
C MET A 119 0.41 4.96 -15.96
N HIS A 120 0.61 5.58 -14.79
CA HIS A 120 0.29 6.99 -14.56
C HIS A 120 1.17 7.90 -15.44
N ASP A 121 2.48 7.65 -15.50
CA ASP A 121 3.42 8.43 -16.33
C ASP A 121 3.06 8.35 -17.83
N ARG A 122 2.63 7.17 -18.31
CA ARG A 122 2.15 6.98 -19.69
C ARG A 122 0.83 7.70 -19.98
N GLN A 123 -0.03 7.87 -18.99
CA GLN A 123 -1.28 8.61 -19.14
C GLN A 123 -1.03 10.12 -19.19
N GLN A 124 -0.04 10.62 -18.45
CA GLN A 124 0.35 12.03 -18.45
C GLN A 124 1.16 12.43 -19.70
N GLY A 125 1.99 11.53 -20.25
CA GLY A 125 2.76 11.78 -21.47
C GLY A 125 1.97 11.74 -22.79
N ARG A 126 0.66 11.47 -22.76
CA ARG A 126 -0.18 11.33 -23.97
C ARG A 126 -0.98 12.60 -24.33
N PHE A 127 -0.78 13.68 -23.57
CA PHE A 127 -1.37 15.01 -23.80
C PHE A 127 -0.32 16.11 -24.07
N GLY A 128 0.90 15.72 -24.48
CA GLY A 128 1.96 16.63 -24.96
C GLY A 128 2.20 16.45 -26.44
#